data_AF-A0A3E0TUQ5-F1
#
_entry.id   AF-A0A3E0TUQ5-F1
#
_cell.length_a   1.000
_cell.length_b   1.000
_cell.length_c   1.000
_cell.angle_alpha   90.00
_cell.angle_beta   90.00
_cell.angle_gamma   90.00
#
_symmetry.space_group_name_H-M   'P 1'
#
loop_
_entity.id
_entity.type
_entity.pdbx_description
1 polymer ?
#
loop_
_entity_poly.entity_id
_entity_poly.type
_entity_poly.pdbx_seq_one_letter_code
_entity_poly.pdbx_strand_id
1 'polypeptide(L)'
;MGILLGIGQIALEAYRPEYYFHKFIAFMSCNSCGDSVSINGLAQVDLSDNSNRAPSPTLFKVEHFSTPIPFFEIDKQVPVKVQLELLGAFHHFHIDTNSSASKLRRAIEQFCKELGAETDNLNNNIQALAKSYPLESELLHTLRLVGNEGTHADGVNEDDLLKAFEIFKEVLSVFRKKEILAELKNSQKVLNDKFKKEKKKEVKQIAP
;
A
#
# COMPACT_ATOMS: atom_id res chain seq x y z
N MET A 1 19.52 -31.23 -43.89
CA MET A 1 18.95 -30.48 -42.76
C MET A 1 19.71 -30.81 -41.48
N GLY A 2 20.83 -30.15 -41.18
CA GLY A 2 21.63 -30.52 -40.00
C GLY A 2 22.79 -29.60 -39.63
N ILE A 3 22.78 -28.35 -40.11
CA ILE A 3 23.89 -27.40 -39.85
C ILE A 3 23.38 -26.08 -39.22
N LEU A 4 22.08 -25.79 -39.31
CA LEU A 4 21.51 -24.53 -38.77
C LEU A 4 21.28 -24.52 -37.26
N LEU A 5 21.32 -25.67 -36.57
CA LEU A 5 21.09 -25.75 -35.12
C LEU A 5 22.34 -25.44 -34.27
N GLY A 6 23.55 -25.46 -34.86
CA GLY A 6 24.80 -25.22 -34.12
C GLY A 6 25.11 -23.74 -33.89
N ILE A 7 24.69 -22.85 -34.80
CA ILE A 7 25.07 -21.43 -34.76
C ILE A 7 24.29 -20.68 -33.67
N GLY A 8 23.02 -21.07 -33.42
CA GLY A 8 22.19 -20.47 -32.37
C GLY A 8 22.68 -20.78 -30.95
N GLN A 9 23.26 -21.97 -30.72
CA GLN A 9 23.81 -22.37 -29.43
C GLN A 9 25.10 -21.61 -29.10
N ILE A 10 25.96 -21.40 -30.11
CA ILE A 10 27.24 -20.67 -29.98
C ILE A 10 27.00 -19.17 -29.76
N ALA A 11 25.98 -18.59 -30.39
CA ALA A 11 25.63 -17.18 -30.20
C ALA A 11 25.10 -16.88 -28.78
N LEU A 12 24.45 -17.85 -28.13
CA LEU A 12 23.93 -17.72 -26.76
C LEU A 12 25.01 -17.83 -25.69
N GLU A 13 26.10 -18.58 -25.95
CA GLU A 13 27.26 -18.63 -25.05
C GLU A 13 28.09 -17.34 -25.09
N ALA A 14 28.08 -16.61 -26.21
CA ALA A 14 28.82 -15.35 -26.38
C ALA A 14 28.16 -14.13 -25.71
N TYR A 15 26.92 -14.26 -25.22
CA TYR A 15 26.19 -13.20 -24.52
C TYR A 15 25.84 -13.63 -23.09
N ARG A 16 26.80 -14.21 -22.37
CA ARG A 16 26.68 -14.32 -20.91
C ARG A 16 27.13 -12.99 -20.31
N PRO A 17 26.22 -12.19 -19.74
CA PRO A 17 26.64 -11.00 -19.06
C PRO A 17 27.54 -11.40 -17.87
N GLU A 18 28.75 -10.84 -17.82
CA GLU A 18 29.77 -11.18 -16.83
C GLU A 18 29.52 -10.40 -15.52
N TYR A 19 28.43 -10.71 -14.83
CA TYR A 19 28.16 -10.17 -13.50
C TYR A 19 27.88 -11.28 -12.47
N TYR A 20 28.16 -10.99 -11.20
CA TYR A 20 27.76 -11.82 -10.06
C TYR A 20 26.98 -11.00 -9.03
N PHE A 21 26.12 -11.68 -8.27
CA PHE A 21 25.38 -11.07 -7.17
C PHE A 21 26.05 -11.36 -5.83
N HIS A 22 26.33 -10.30 -5.07
CA HIS A 22 26.74 -10.38 -3.67
C HIS A 22 25.56 -10.07 -2.76
N LYS A 23 25.47 -10.77 -1.62
CA LYS A 23 24.56 -10.35 -0.55
C LYS A 23 25.20 -9.21 0.23
N PHE A 24 24.44 -8.17 0.51
CA PHE A 24 24.89 -7.09 1.40
C PHE A 24 23.98 -6.96 2.60
N ILE A 25 24.54 -6.42 3.68
CA ILE A 25 23.82 -5.91 4.84
C ILE A 25 24.29 -4.47 5.04
N ALA A 26 23.36 -3.55 5.22
CA ALA A 26 23.67 -2.16 5.54
C ALA A 26 22.76 -1.64 6.65
N PHE A 27 23.19 -0.59 7.31
CA PHE A 27 22.42 0.13 8.33
C PHE A 27 22.15 1.53 7.80
N MET A 28 20.89 1.92 7.76
CA MET A 28 20.44 3.22 7.28
C MET A 28 19.77 3.98 8.42
N SER A 29 19.90 5.30 8.41
CA SER A 29 19.21 6.19 9.35
C SER A 29 18.33 7.17 8.57
N CYS A 30 17.09 7.33 9.01
CA CYS A 30 16.15 8.27 8.42
C CYS A 30 16.55 9.70 8.76
N ASN A 31 16.73 10.55 7.75
CA ASN A 31 17.08 11.95 7.95
C ASN A 31 15.97 12.78 8.63
N SER A 32 14.71 12.34 8.55
CA SER A 32 13.57 13.09 9.11
C SER A 32 13.24 12.74 10.56
N CYS A 33 13.31 11.46 10.95
CA CYS A 33 12.95 11.02 12.31
C CYS A 33 14.13 10.50 13.13
N GLY A 34 15.28 10.24 12.51
CA GLY A 34 16.45 9.67 13.19
C GLY A 34 16.39 8.17 13.45
N ASP A 35 15.25 7.50 13.16
CA ASP A 35 15.15 6.05 13.29
C ASP A 35 16.13 5.34 12.38
N SER A 36 16.56 4.15 12.79
CA SER A 36 17.52 3.34 12.05
C SER A 36 16.93 1.99 11.67
N VAL A 37 17.24 1.54 10.46
CA VAL A 37 16.82 0.26 9.91
C VAL A 37 18.04 -0.50 9.43
N SER A 38 18.04 -1.82 9.59
CA SER A 38 18.97 -2.66 8.84
C SER A 38 18.29 -3.10 7.54
N ILE A 39 19.08 -3.12 6.48
CA ILE A 39 18.66 -3.57 5.16
C ILE A 39 19.55 -4.71 4.69
N ASN A 40 18.95 -5.61 3.93
CA ASN A 40 19.66 -6.67 3.24
C ASN A 40 19.15 -6.79 1.80
N GLY A 41 20.01 -7.28 0.93
CA GLY A 41 19.67 -7.42 -0.48
C GLY A 41 20.84 -7.88 -1.32
N LEU A 42 20.72 -7.63 -2.63
CA LEU A 42 21.67 -8.06 -3.64
C LEU A 42 22.38 -6.87 -4.26
N ALA A 43 23.69 -7.01 -4.41
CA ALA A 43 24.56 -6.07 -5.10
C ALA A 43 25.09 -6.75 -6.38
N GLN A 44 24.79 -6.18 -7.53
CA GLN A 44 25.33 -6.64 -8.81
C GLN A 44 26.73 -6.05 -9.00
N VAL A 45 27.70 -6.92 -9.27
CA VAL A 45 29.09 -6.54 -9.53
C VAL A 45 29.43 -6.95 -10.95
N ASP A 46 29.84 -5.98 -11.76
CA ASP A 46 30.26 -6.19 -13.14
C ASP A 46 31.74 -6.58 -13.18
N LEU A 47 32.07 -7.67 -13.89
CA LEU A 47 33.45 -8.17 -14.04
C LEU A 47 34.18 -7.53 -15.21
N SER A 48 33.49 -6.80 -16.08
CA SER A 48 34.09 -6.12 -17.23
C SER A 48 34.94 -4.90 -16.82
N ASP A 49 34.86 -4.45 -15.56
CA ASP A 49 35.73 -3.42 -15.00
C ASP A 49 37.13 -3.96 -14.74
N ASN A 50 37.97 -3.91 -15.78
CA ASN A 50 39.39 -4.29 -15.77
C ASN A 50 40.29 -3.28 -15.03
N SER A 51 39.72 -2.39 -14.21
CA SER A 51 40.52 -1.50 -13.39
C SER A 51 41.26 -2.28 -12.29
N ASN A 52 42.45 -1.82 -11.92
CA ASN A 52 43.24 -2.38 -10.80
C ASN A 52 42.58 -2.15 -9.42
N ARG A 53 41.28 -1.81 -9.37
CA ARG A 53 40.50 -1.53 -8.17
C ARG A 53 39.63 -2.73 -7.86
N ALA A 54 39.26 -2.89 -6.60
CA ALA A 54 38.22 -3.85 -6.25
C ALA A 54 36.94 -3.52 -7.05
N PRO A 55 36.31 -4.52 -7.70
CA PRO A 55 35.06 -4.31 -8.42
C PRO A 55 34.04 -3.64 -7.51
N SER A 56 33.50 -2.50 -7.95
CA SER A 56 32.47 -1.78 -7.19
C SER A 56 31.09 -2.21 -7.68
N PRO A 57 30.11 -2.40 -6.77
CA PRO A 57 28.76 -2.72 -7.20
C PRO A 57 28.17 -1.62 -8.09
N THR A 58 27.53 -2.02 -9.19
CA THR A 58 26.89 -1.11 -10.14
C THR A 58 25.40 -0.94 -9.87
N LEU A 59 24.74 -1.96 -9.31
CA LEU A 59 23.33 -1.95 -8.99
C LEU A 59 23.07 -2.60 -7.63
N PHE A 60 22.10 -2.07 -6.90
CA PHE A 60 21.63 -2.62 -5.64
C PHE A 60 20.13 -2.89 -5.72
N LYS A 61 19.72 -4.09 -5.32
CA LYS A 61 18.33 -4.44 -5.06
C LYS A 61 18.18 -4.66 -3.56
N VAL A 62 17.41 -3.80 -2.89
CA VAL A 62 17.00 -4.04 -1.51
C VAL A 62 15.90 -5.09 -1.52
N GLU A 63 16.06 -6.12 -0.70
CA GLU A 63 15.07 -7.20 -0.58
C GLU A 63 14.29 -7.07 0.73
N HIS A 64 14.94 -6.66 1.82
CA HIS A 64 14.24 -6.57 3.11
C HIS A 64 14.77 -5.43 4.00
N PHE A 65 13.84 -4.92 4.80
CA PHE A 65 14.05 -3.95 5.87
C PHE A 65 13.68 -4.60 7.20
N SER A 66 14.50 -4.41 8.23
CA SER A 66 14.23 -4.92 9.59
C SER A 66 12.91 -4.43 10.17
N THR A 67 12.49 -3.24 9.75
CA THR A 67 11.18 -2.67 10.03
C THR A 67 10.56 -2.27 8.70
N PRO A 68 9.31 -2.68 8.39
CA PRO A 68 8.66 -2.28 7.15
C PRO A 68 8.65 -0.76 7.03
N ILE A 69 9.17 -0.24 5.93
CA ILE A 69 9.09 1.20 5.64
C ILE A 69 7.73 1.45 4.99
N PRO A 70 6.85 2.24 5.63
CA PRO A 70 5.56 2.51 5.04
C PRO A 70 5.68 3.46 3.86
N PHE A 71 4.97 3.18 2.75
CA PHE A 71 4.93 4.06 1.58
C PHE A 71 4.21 5.39 1.84
N PHE A 72 3.38 5.43 2.89
CA PHE A 72 2.70 6.63 3.36
C PHE A 72 2.43 6.56 4.86
N GLU A 73 2.26 7.72 5.50
CA GLU A 73 1.87 7.79 6.91
C GLU A 73 0.46 7.20 7.11
N ILE A 74 0.35 6.18 7.96
CA ILE A 74 -0.93 5.57 8.31
C ILE A 74 -1.51 6.35 9.50
N ASP A 75 -2.69 6.94 9.30
CA ASP A 75 -3.35 7.73 10.33
C ASP A 75 -3.68 6.88 11.57
N LYS A 76 -3.46 7.42 12.78
CA LYS A 76 -3.72 6.75 14.06
C LYS A 76 -5.18 6.33 14.27
N GLN A 77 -6.13 6.93 13.56
CA GLN A 77 -7.54 6.53 13.59
C GLN A 77 -7.80 5.22 12.82
N VAL A 78 -6.90 4.79 11.94
CA VAL A 78 -7.03 3.51 11.23
C VAL A 78 -6.96 2.36 12.26
N PRO A 79 -7.90 1.40 12.26
CA PRO A 79 -7.87 0.28 13.20
C PRO A 79 -6.59 -0.57 13.07
N VAL A 80 -6.03 -0.97 14.22
CA VAL A 80 -4.74 -1.70 14.29
C VAL A 80 -4.68 -2.93 13.38
N LYS A 81 -5.78 -3.68 13.27
CA LYS A 81 -5.85 -4.86 12.39
C LYS A 81 -5.62 -4.52 10.92
N VAL A 82 -6.16 -3.39 10.45
CA VAL A 82 -5.95 -2.90 9.09
C VAL A 82 -4.51 -2.45 8.91
N GLN A 83 -3.95 -1.74 9.91
CA GLN A 83 -2.55 -1.29 9.87
C GLN A 83 -1.59 -2.47 9.76
N LEU A 84 -1.79 -3.53 10.55
CA LEU A 84 -0.91 -4.70 10.56
C LEU A 84 -0.87 -5.43 9.21
N GLU A 85 -2.02 -5.61 8.55
CA GLU A 85 -2.06 -6.25 7.23
C GLU A 85 -1.43 -5.35 6.16
N LEU A 86 -1.65 -4.03 6.24
CA LEU A 86 -1.06 -3.08 5.31
C LEU A 86 0.46 -2.96 5.46
N LEU A 87 0.98 -2.90 6.69
CA LEU A 87 2.42 -2.97 6.96
C LEU A 87 3.01 -4.29 6.46
N GLY A 88 2.25 -5.38 6.58
CA GLY A 88 2.60 -6.66 5.97
C GLY A 88 2.70 -6.56 4.44
N ALA A 89 1.78 -5.87 3.78
CA ALA A 89 1.84 -5.64 2.33
C ALA A 89 3.10 -4.86 1.94
N PHE A 90 3.43 -3.79 2.68
CA PHE A 90 4.65 -3.00 2.47
C PHE A 90 5.91 -3.84 2.65
N HIS A 91 5.92 -4.71 3.66
CA HIS A 91 7.04 -5.62 3.90
C HIS A 91 7.32 -6.54 2.71
N HIS A 92 6.27 -7.13 2.15
CA HIS A 92 6.41 -8.09 1.05
C HIS A 92 6.70 -7.45 -0.31
N PHE A 93 6.42 -6.16 -0.47
CA PHE A 93 6.57 -5.45 -1.75
C PHE A 93 7.92 -5.69 -2.43
N HIS A 94 9.02 -5.63 -1.67
CA HIS A 94 10.38 -5.75 -2.20
C HIS A 94 10.83 -7.19 -2.52
N ILE A 95 10.06 -8.18 -2.05
CA ILE A 95 10.42 -9.61 -2.13
C ILE A 95 9.53 -10.33 -3.13
N ASP A 96 8.22 -10.17 -2.97
CA ASP A 96 7.19 -10.89 -3.71
C ASP A 96 5.91 -10.05 -3.83
N THR A 97 5.64 -9.58 -5.05
CA THR A 97 4.48 -8.75 -5.36
C THR A 97 3.17 -9.49 -5.11
N ASN A 98 3.14 -10.81 -5.31
CA ASN A 98 1.96 -11.64 -5.08
C ASN A 98 1.60 -11.72 -3.58
N SER A 99 2.59 -11.95 -2.72
CA SER A 99 2.41 -11.88 -1.26
C SER A 99 1.98 -10.48 -0.80
N SER A 100 2.54 -9.43 -1.41
CA SER A 100 2.16 -8.04 -1.12
C SER A 100 0.70 -7.76 -1.48
N ALA A 101 0.25 -8.15 -2.68
CA ALA A 101 -1.13 -8.03 -3.13
C ALA A 101 -2.10 -8.83 -2.25
N SER A 102 -1.71 -10.05 -1.86
CA SER A 102 -2.49 -10.89 -0.94
C SER A 102 -2.69 -10.23 0.42
N LYS A 103 -1.65 -9.56 0.93
CA LYS A 103 -1.71 -8.79 2.18
C LYS A 103 -2.56 -7.53 2.05
N LEU A 104 -2.47 -6.83 0.92
CA LEU A 104 -3.36 -5.70 0.62
C LEU A 104 -4.82 -6.14 0.62
N ARG A 105 -5.14 -7.29 0.01
CA ARG A 105 -6.50 -7.85 0.05
C ARG A 105 -6.98 -8.07 1.48
N ARG A 106 -6.16 -8.70 2.32
CA ARG A 106 -6.50 -8.93 3.74
C ARG A 106 -6.71 -7.61 4.49
N ALA A 107 -5.95 -6.57 4.17
CA ALA A 107 -6.17 -5.23 4.73
C ALA A 107 -7.54 -4.66 4.33
N ILE A 108 -7.98 -4.86 3.08
CA ILE A 108 -9.33 -4.48 2.62
C ILE A 108 -10.42 -5.27 3.34
N GLU A 109 -10.22 -6.57 3.57
CA GLU A 109 -11.15 -7.40 4.34
C GLU A 109 -11.31 -6.87 5.76
N GLN A 110 -10.20 -6.56 6.45
CA GLN A 110 -10.23 -5.93 7.77
C GLN A 110 -10.90 -4.56 7.72
N PHE A 111 -10.62 -3.74 6.71
CA PHE A 111 -11.26 -2.44 6.53
C PHE A 111 -12.78 -2.57 6.48
N CYS A 112 -13.30 -3.52 5.71
CA CYS A 112 -14.74 -3.75 5.60
C CYS A 112 -15.35 -4.21 6.93
N LYS A 113 -14.68 -5.13 7.63
CA LYS A 113 -15.12 -5.62 8.95
C LYS A 113 -15.23 -4.48 9.97
N GLU A 114 -14.25 -3.58 10.01
CA GLU A 114 -14.24 -2.42 10.90
C GLU A 114 -15.36 -1.40 10.58
N LEU A 115 -15.91 -1.44 9.37
CA LEU A 115 -17.08 -0.64 8.98
C LEU A 115 -18.41 -1.41 9.12
N GLY A 116 -18.39 -2.61 9.69
CA GLY A 116 -19.58 -3.44 9.93
C GLY A 116 -20.02 -4.28 8.74
N ALA A 117 -19.18 -4.43 7.71
CA ALA A 117 -19.43 -5.28 6.57
C ALA A 117 -18.63 -6.59 6.69
N GLU A 118 -19.23 -7.59 7.33
CA GLU A 118 -18.63 -8.91 7.54
C GLU A 118 -19.52 -10.03 6.99
N THR A 119 -19.21 -10.45 5.77
CA THR A 119 -19.74 -11.62 5.08
C THR A 119 -18.58 -12.46 4.57
N ASP A 120 -18.88 -13.69 4.12
CA ASP A 120 -17.89 -14.65 3.60
C ASP A 120 -17.25 -14.22 2.28
N ASN A 121 -17.74 -13.17 1.62
CA ASN A 121 -17.28 -12.73 0.31
C ASN A 121 -16.89 -11.25 0.33
N LEU A 122 -15.63 -10.95 0.01
CA LEU A 122 -15.10 -9.59 -0.07
C LEU A 122 -15.88 -8.69 -1.05
N ASN A 123 -16.36 -9.23 -2.17
CA ASN A 123 -17.24 -8.48 -3.08
C ASN A 123 -18.48 -7.96 -2.36
N ASN A 124 -19.14 -8.83 -1.60
CA ASN A 124 -20.39 -8.50 -0.92
C ASN A 124 -20.12 -7.51 0.23
N ASN A 125 -18.98 -7.65 0.91
CA ASN A 125 -18.54 -6.69 1.92
C ASN A 125 -18.37 -5.28 1.32
N ILE A 126 -17.69 -5.17 0.18
CA ILE A 126 -17.49 -3.89 -0.51
C ILE A 126 -18.84 -3.30 -0.99
N GLN A 127 -19.73 -4.13 -1.53
CA GLN A 127 -21.06 -3.70 -1.96
C GLN A 127 -21.92 -3.18 -0.79
N ALA A 128 -21.83 -3.81 0.39
CA ALA A 128 -22.54 -3.35 1.57
C ALA A 128 -22.12 -1.93 2.00
N LEU A 129 -20.86 -1.54 1.73
CA LEU A 129 -20.36 -0.21 2.02
C LEU A 129 -20.86 0.85 1.02
N ALA A 130 -21.25 0.48 -0.20
CA ALA A 130 -21.61 1.42 -1.27
C ALA A 130 -22.74 2.40 -0.87
N LYS A 131 -23.62 2.00 0.05
CA LYS A 131 -24.70 2.86 0.57
C LYS A 131 -24.17 4.04 1.40
N SER A 132 -23.10 3.82 2.16
CA SER A 132 -22.55 4.81 3.09
C SER A 132 -21.27 5.47 2.57
N TYR A 133 -20.52 4.76 1.72
CA TYR A 133 -19.21 5.13 1.20
C TYR A 133 -19.12 4.75 -0.29
N PRO A 134 -19.89 5.40 -1.18
CA PRO A 134 -19.99 5.00 -2.59
C PRO A 134 -18.66 5.11 -3.33
N LEU A 135 -17.92 6.22 -3.12
CA LEU A 135 -16.62 6.44 -3.75
C LEU A 135 -15.60 5.41 -3.26
N GLU A 136 -15.51 5.19 -1.96
CA GLU A 136 -14.57 4.23 -1.39
C GLU A 136 -14.92 2.80 -1.80
N SER A 137 -16.20 2.46 -1.95
CA SER A 137 -16.64 1.17 -2.47
C SER A 137 -16.16 0.94 -3.92
N GLU A 138 -16.24 1.94 -4.78
CA GLU A 138 -15.71 1.88 -6.15
C GLU A 138 -14.19 1.66 -6.16
N LEU A 139 -13.45 2.45 -5.37
CA LEU A 139 -12.00 2.30 -5.25
C LEU A 139 -11.62 0.91 -4.70
N LEU A 140 -12.32 0.43 -3.68
CA LEU A 140 -12.11 -0.90 -3.11
C LEU A 140 -12.41 -2.02 -4.11
N HIS A 141 -13.37 -1.84 -5.02
CA HIS A 141 -13.62 -2.80 -6.09
C HIS A 141 -12.40 -2.94 -7.00
N THR A 142 -11.77 -1.84 -7.39
CA THR A 142 -10.51 -1.86 -8.16
C THR A 142 -9.40 -2.56 -7.38
N LEU A 143 -9.21 -2.22 -6.11
CA LEU A 143 -8.17 -2.83 -5.27
C LEU A 143 -8.37 -4.33 -5.06
N ARG A 144 -9.64 -4.78 -4.95
CA ARG A 144 -9.96 -6.20 -4.87
C ARG A 144 -9.51 -6.95 -6.11
N LEU A 145 -9.60 -6.36 -7.30
CA LEU A 145 -9.14 -6.99 -8.54
C LEU A 145 -7.61 -7.20 -8.48
N VAL A 146 -6.85 -6.18 -8.08
CA VAL A 146 -5.39 -6.30 -7.86
C VAL A 146 -5.08 -7.43 -6.87
N GLY A 147 -5.78 -7.45 -5.73
CA GLY A 147 -5.61 -8.50 -4.72
C GLY A 147 -6.02 -9.91 -5.18
N ASN A 148 -6.94 -10.05 -6.15
CA ASN A 148 -7.30 -11.34 -6.76
C ASN A 148 -6.22 -11.80 -7.75
N GLU A 149 -5.69 -10.90 -8.58
CA GLU A 149 -4.66 -11.24 -9.56
C GLU A 149 -3.40 -11.73 -8.85
N GLY A 150 -3.00 -11.07 -7.76
CA GLY A 150 -1.82 -11.46 -6.99
C GLY A 150 -1.91 -12.81 -6.28
N THR A 151 -3.08 -13.48 -6.24
CA THR A 151 -3.20 -14.84 -5.70
C THR A 151 -3.17 -15.93 -6.77
N HIS A 152 -3.34 -15.58 -8.05
CA HIS A 152 -3.58 -16.55 -9.12
C HIS A 152 -2.71 -16.37 -10.37
N ALA A 153 -2.08 -15.22 -10.56
CA ALA A 153 -1.26 -14.92 -11.73
C ALA A 153 -0.02 -14.10 -11.35
N ASP A 154 1.07 -14.23 -12.13
CA ASP A 154 2.22 -13.31 -12.09
C ASP A 154 1.88 -11.94 -12.72
N GLY A 155 0.61 -11.51 -12.63
CA GLY A 155 0.07 -10.34 -13.31
C GLY A 155 0.22 -9.04 -12.55
N VAL A 156 0.64 -9.08 -11.29
CA VAL A 156 0.82 -7.90 -10.44
C VAL A 156 2.29 -7.54 -10.35
N ASN A 157 2.65 -6.38 -10.90
CA ASN A 157 4.00 -5.83 -10.77
C ASN A 157 4.08 -4.74 -9.68
N GLU A 158 5.28 -4.22 -9.44
CA GLU A 158 5.53 -3.18 -8.44
C GLU A 158 4.74 -1.88 -8.70
N ASP A 159 4.61 -1.47 -9.96
CA ASP A 159 3.90 -0.24 -10.35
C ASP A 159 2.38 -0.35 -10.09
N ASP A 160 1.80 -1.54 -10.33
CA ASP A 160 0.41 -1.82 -9.97
C ASP A 160 0.17 -1.73 -8.46
N LEU A 161 1.10 -2.26 -7.66
CA LEU A 161 1.02 -2.20 -6.20
C LEU A 161 1.17 -0.78 -5.67
N LEU A 162 2.10 0.02 -6.21
CA LEU A 162 2.28 1.40 -5.80
C LEU A 162 1.00 2.21 -6.03
N LYS A 163 0.37 2.07 -7.20
CA LYS A 163 -0.95 2.70 -7.48
C LYS A 163 -2.04 2.19 -6.54
N ALA A 164 -2.04 0.88 -6.26
CA ALA A 164 -3.00 0.29 -5.34
C ALA A 164 -2.84 0.83 -3.91
N PHE A 165 -1.60 1.05 -3.45
CA PHE A 165 -1.32 1.66 -2.16
C PHE A 165 -1.76 3.13 -2.11
N GLU A 166 -1.54 3.90 -3.17
CA GLU A 166 -2.02 5.29 -3.25
C GLU A 166 -3.55 5.37 -3.17
N ILE A 167 -4.26 4.50 -3.89
CA ILE A 167 -5.72 4.43 -3.81
C ILE A 167 -6.16 4.03 -2.40
N PHE A 168 -5.52 3.02 -1.80
CA PHE A 168 -5.91 2.55 -0.47
C PHE A 168 -5.64 3.58 0.62
N LYS A 169 -4.58 4.38 0.50
CA LYS A 169 -4.34 5.54 1.36
C LYS A 169 -5.57 6.45 1.44
N GLU A 170 -6.18 6.75 0.30
CA GLU A 170 -7.37 7.60 0.30
C GLU A 170 -8.61 6.91 0.83
N VAL A 171 -8.78 5.60 0.61
CA VAL A 171 -9.85 4.82 1.24
C VAL A 171 -9.73 4.86 2.77
N LEU A 172 -8.52 4.74 3.32
CA LEU A 172 -8.27 4.77 4.76
C LEU A 172 -8.65 6.11 5.41
N SER A 173 -8.72 7.20 4.64
CA SER A 173 -9.14 8.52 5.13
C SER A 173 -10.54 8.52 5.75
N VAL A 174 -11.38 7.51 5.45
CA VAL A 174 -12.69 7.30 6.07
C VAL A 174 -12.62 7.30 7.60
N PHE A 175 -11.62 6.64 8.19
CA PHE A 175 -11.52 6.56 9.66
C PHE A 175 -11.27 7.92 10.29
N ARG A 176 -10.35 8.70 9.71
CA ARG A 176 -10.09 10.10 10.13
C ARG A 176 -11.34 10.96 9.96
N LYS A 177 -12.02 10.87 8.81
CA LYS A 177 -13.25 11.63 8.53
C LYS A 177 -14.35 11.31 9.56
N LYS A 178 -14.51 10.03 9.94
CA LYS A 178 -15.50 9.61 10.95
C LYS A 178 -15.22 10.24 12.30
N GLU A 179 -13.96 10.29 12.73
CA GLU A 179 -13.57 10.91 13.99
C GLU A 179 -13.84 12.41 13.99
N ILE A 180 -13.40 13.13 12.94
CA ILE A 180 -13.66 14.56 12.78
C ILE A 180 -15.16 14.85 12.83
N LEU A 181 -15.99 14.05 12.13
CA LEU A 181 -17.44 14.22 12.14
C LEU A 181 -18.05 13.97 13.52
N ALA A 182 -17.49 13.04 14.30
CA ALA A 182 -17.95 12.80 15.67
C ALA A 182 -17.69 14.02 16.57
N GLU A 183 -16.52 14.65 16.45
CA GLU A 183 -16.19 15.88 17.18
C GLU A 183 -17.09 17.05 16.76
N LEU A 184 -17.29 17.24 15.46
CA LEU A 184 -18.07 18.35 14.91
C LEU A 184 -19.56 18.30 15.29
N LYS A 185 -20.13 17.13 15.59
CA LYS A 185 -21.54 16.99 16.03
C LYS A 185 -21.83 17.81 17.28
N ASN A 186 -20.88 17.96 18.20
CA ASN A 186 -21.05 18.77 19.39
C ASN A 186 -21.18 20.26 19.03
N SER A 187 -20.25 20.76 18.22
CA SER A 187 -20.29 22.14 17.71
C SER A 187 -21.57 22.41 16.92
N GLN A 188 -21.98 21.47 16.05
CA GLN A 188 -23.22 21.56 15.29
C GLN A 188 -24.45 21.66 16.19
N LYS A 189 -24.51 20.85 17.26
CA LYS A 189 -25.61 20.87 18.23
C LYS A 189 -25.70 22.22 18.95
N VAL A 190 -24.57 22.74 19.43
CA VAL A 190 -24.52 24.06 20.11
C VAL A 190 -25.03 25.18 19.21
N LEU A 191 -24.56 25.22 17.95
CA LEU A 191 -25.00 26.23 16.99
C LEU A 191 -26.50 26.09 16.66
N ASN A 192 -26.97 24.86 16.45
CA ASN A 192 -28.39 24.57 16.21
C ASN A 192 -29.27 25.04 17.38
N ASP A 193 -28.88 24.76 18.62
CA ASP A 193 -29.64 25.15 19.80
C ASP A 193 -29.67 26.67 20.00
N LYS A 194 -28.58 27.37 19.67
CA LYS A 194 -28.50 28.84 19.74
C LYS A 194 -29.45 29.49 18.73
N PHE A 195 -29.29 29.18 17.44
CA PHE A 195 -30.01 29.87 16.37
C PHE A 195 -31.47 29.40 16.21
N LYS A 196 -31.82 28.17 16.64
CA LYS A 196 -33.24 27.74 16.71
C LYS A 196 -34.01 28.45 17.84
N LYS A 197 -33.35 28.80 18.96
CA LYS A 197 -33.98 29.55 20.06
C LYS A 197 -34.24 31.01 19.69
N GLU A 198 -33.32 31.63 18.95
CA GLU A 198 -33.48 33.00 18.44
C GLU A 198 -34.66 33.11 17.47
N LYS A 199 -34.79 32.19 16.50
CA LYS A 199 -35.96 32.11 15.62
C LYS A 199 -37.29 31.97 16.37
N LYS A 200 -37.34 31.19 17.46
CA LYS A 200 -38.55 31.05 18.30
C LYS A 200 -38.88 32.33 19.09
N LYS A 201 -37.89 33.16 19.43
CA LYS A 201 -38.11 34.45 20.10
C LYS A 201 -38.60 35.51 19.12
N GLU A 202 -38.04 35.57 17.92
CA GLU A 202 -38.49 36.50 16.86
C GLU A 202 -39.94 36.21 16.44
N VAL A 203 -40.30 34.94 16.21
CA VAL A 203 -41.68 34.57 15.84
C VAL A 203 -42.70 34.89 16.94
N LYS A 204 -42.32 34.81 18.22
CA LYS A 204 -43.19 35.18 19.35
C LYS A 204 -43.35 36.69 19.54
N GLN A 205 -42.43 37.51 19.04
CA GLN A 205 -42.52 38.97 19.12
C GLN A 205 -43.29 39.60 17.95
N ILE A 206 -43.57 38.83 16.90
CA ILE A 206 -44.27 39.29 15.68
C ILE A 206 -45.74 38.81 15.63
N ALA A 207 -46.16 37.92 16.53
CA ALA A 207 -47.56 37.50 16.65
C ALA A 207 -48.35 38.45 17.57
N PRO A 208 -49.46 39.07 17.10
CA PRO A 208 -50.28 40.02 17.87
C PRO A 208 -51.09 39.37 18.99
#